data_AF-A0A7C4K9P8-F1
#
_entry.id   AF-A0A7C4K9P8-F1
#
_cell.length_a   1.000
_cell.length_b   1.000
_cell.length_c   1.000
_cell.angle_alpha   90.00
_cell.angle_beta   90.00
_cell.angle_gamma   90.00
#
_symmetry.space_group_name_H-M   'P 1'
#
loop_
_entity.id
_entity.type
_entity.pdbx_description
1 polymer ?
#
loop_
_entity_poly.entity_id
_entity_poly.type
_entity_poly.pdbx_seq_one_letter_code
_entity_poly.pdbx_strand_id
1 'polypeptide(L)'
;MGYIHDTGMVAWIPPDVGVYYGGTWTFLAGAEMTPSRHRAAAAGWFYVDMPLLIPHQNRNNYKGCRISKATLYYLVASANLLSLTVYILAQDFPGGYTFATWPAETSLGFSYDSTHQTASNRLTQTYHALELTLSSGRWISGGEFLHVKLVAEAPAGTAFDFYGMKVDYTLRL
;
A
#
# COMPACT_ATOMS: atom_id res chain seq x y z
N MET A 1 31.78 4.26 17.15
CA MET A 1 30.70 3.77 18.04
C MET A 1 29.44 4.55 17.70
N GLY A 2 28.36 3.87 17.30
CA GLY A 2 27.04 4.50 17.15
C GLY A 2 26.28 4.23 15.85
N TYR A 3 26.34 3.01 15.28
CA TYR A 3 25.39 2.62 14.22
C TYR A 3 24.25 1.81 14.84
N ILE A 4 23.00 2.19 14.57
CA ILE A 4 21.81 1.43 14.99
C ILE A 4 21.35 0.59 13.79
N HIS A 5 21.13 -0.70 14.02
CA HIS A 5 20.61 -1.64 13.03
C HIS A 5 19.46 -2.44 13.65
N ASP A 6 18.22 -1.99 13.41
CA ASP A 6 17.02 -2.60 13.95
C ASP A 6 16.20 -3.23 12.83
N THR A 7 15.97 -4.54 12.91
CA THR A 7 15.22 -5.33 11.93
C THR A 7 13.73 -5.48 12.26
N GLY A 8 13.31 -5.06 13.46
CA GLY A 8 11.94 -5.23 13.96
C GLY A 8 11.08 -3.99 13.87
N MET A 9 11.45 -3.02 13.02
CA MET A 9 10.71 -1.76 12.93
C MET A 9 9.40 -1.95 12.20
N VAL A 10 8.33 -1.40 12.78
CA VAL A 10 6.99 -1.42 12.22
C VAL A 10 6.46 0.01 12.16
N ALA A 11 5.85 0.38 11.04
CA ALA A 11 5.12 1.63 10.88
C ALA A 11 3.67 1.37 10.50
N TRP A 12 2.75 2.08 11.15
CA TRP A 12 1.36 2.16 10.72
C TRP A 12 1.17 3.38 9.81
N ILE A 13 0.52 3.15 8.68
CA ILE A 13 0.17 4.19 7.71
C ILE A 13 -1.36 4.29 7.71
N PRO A 14 -1.91 5.38 8.25
CA PRO A 14 -3.35 5.56 8.35
C PRO A 14 -3.98 5.78 6.96
N PRO A 15 -5.29 5.55 6.79
CA PRO A 15 -5.93 5.63 5.48
C PRO A 15 -6.13 7.08 5.01
N ASP A 16 -6.04 8.07 5.87
CA ASP A 16 -6.20 9.48 5.49
C ASP A 16 -5.06 10.02 4.60
N VAL A 17 -3.85 9.44 4.68
CA VAL A 17 -2.71 9.86 3.84
C VAL A 17 -2.74 9.32 2.42
N GLY A 18 -3.64 8.38 2.11
CA GLY A 18 -3.78 7.78 0.80
C GLY A 18 -4.49 8.65 -0.23
N VAL A 19 -4.29 8.34 -1.51
CA VAL A 19 -5.04 8.89 -2.63
C VAL A 19 -6.06 7.85 -3.12
N TYR A 20 -7.31 8.29 -3.28
CA TYR A 20 -8.45 7.44 -3.61
C TYR A 20 -9.14 7.96 -4.86
N TYR A 21 -9.41 7.07 -5.83
CA TYR A 21 -10.07 7.44 -7.08
C TYR A 21 -10.95 6.30 -7.62
N GLY A 22 -11.89 6.65 -8.50
CA GLY A 22 -12.89 5.71 -9.03
C GLY A 22 -14.09 5.49 -8.09
N GLY A 23 -15.00 6.48 -8.05
CA GLY A 23 -16.20 6.47 -7.22
C GLY A 23 -16.17 7.50 -6.09
N THR A 24 -17.19 7.45 -5.22
CA THR A 24 -17.32 8.37 -4.08
C THR A 24 -16.69 7.75 -2.84
N TRP A 25 -15.70 8.44 -2.29
CA TRP A 25 -15.00 8.05 -1.07
C TRP A 25 -15.34 9.01 0.06
N THR A 26 -15.77 8.46 1.19
CA THR A 26 -16.01 9.22 2.41
C THR A 26 -15.07 8.76 3.52
N PHE A 27 -14.68 9.68 4.37
CA PHE A 27 -14.02 9.32 5.60
C PHE A 27 -15.07 8.88 6.61
N LEU A 28 -14.96 7.66 7.12
CA LEU A 28 -15.81 7.19 8.21
C LEU A 28 -14.97 7.16 9.50
N ALA A 29 -15.39 7.97 10.47
CA ALA A 29 -15.08 7.70 11.86
C ALA A 29 -16.06 6.58 12.27
N GLY A 30 -15.63 5.33 12.15
CA GLY A 30 -16.48 4.19 12.46
C GLY A 30 -17.04 4.26 13.89
N ALA A 31 -18.20 3.64 14.12
CA ALA A 31 -18.80 3.50 15.45
C ALA A 31 -17.88 2.77 16.46
N GLU A 32 -16.83 2.09 15.97
CA GLU A 32 -15.83 1.34 16.75
C GLU A 32 -14.38 1.66 16.31
N MET A 33 -13.99 2.93 16.45
CA MET A 33 -12.60 3.41 16.70
C MET A 33 -11.47 3.10 15.70
N THR A 34 -11.69 2.56 14.50
CA THR A 34 -10.65 2.58 13.44
C THR A 34 -11.06 3.52 12.31
N PRO A 35 -10.33 4.64 12.10
CA PRO A 35 -10.53 5.51 10.95
C PRO A 35 -10.48 4.69 9.65
N SER A 36 -11.46 4.87 8.76
CA SER A 36 -11.46 4.19 7.47
C SER A 36 -11.84 5.13 6.33
N ARG A 37 -11.43 4.74 5.12
CA ARG A 37 -11.90 5.33 3.87
C ARG A 37 -12.90 4.38 3.25
N HIS A 38 -14.15 4.83 3.23
CA HIS A 38 -15.28 4.07 2.71
C HIS A 38 -15.57 4.47 1.28
N ARG A 39 -15.62 3.49 0.40
CA ARG A 39 -16.19 3.62 -0.93
C ARG A 39 -17.64 3.15 -0.90
N ALA A 40 -18.54 4.07 -1.27
CA ALA A 40 -19.96 3.75 -1.40
C ALA A 40 -20.19 2.64 -2.44
N ALA A 41 -21.26 1.87 -2.23
CA ALA A 41 -21.63 0.75 -3.09
C ALA A 41 -21.84 1.19 -4.55
N ALA A 42 -20.93 0.77 -5.44
CA ALA A 42 -20.97 1.17 -6.85
C ALA A 42 -20.18 0.21 -7.75
N ALA A 43 -20.67 0.03 -8.98
CA ALA A 43 -19.96 -0.72 -10.02
C ALA A 43 -18.76 0.05 -10.57
N GLY A 44 -17.77 -0.69 -11.09
CA GLY A 44 -16.64 -0.15 -11.85
C GLY A 44 -15.31 -0.18 -11.09
N TRP A 45 -14.30 0.39 -11.76
CA TRP A 45 -12.93 0.42 -11.28
C TRP A 45 -12.72 1.45 -10.17
N PHE A 46 -11.92 1.08 -9.19
CA PHE A 46 -11.46 1.95 -8.13
C PHE A 46 -10.04 1.63 -7.71
N TYR A 47 -9.43 2.61 -7.05
CA TYR A 47 -8.01 2.61 -6.78
C TYR A 47 -7.74 3.19 -5.40
N VAL A 48 -6.78 2.58 -4.72
CA VAL A 48 -6.23 3.06 -3.45
C VAL A 48 -4.72 3.13 -3.61
N ASP A 49 -4.14 4.31 -3.43
CA ASP A 49 -2.71 4.55 -3.55
C ASP A 49 -2.15 5.06 -2.23
N MET A 50 -1.27 4.27 -1.61
CA MET A 50 -0.75 4.50 -0.27
C MET A 50 0.74 4.80 -0.31
N PRO A 51 1.17 6.03 0.04
CA PRO A 51 2.60 6.33 0.11
C PRO A 51 3.25 5.57 1.26
N LEU A 52 4.46 5.03 1.04
CA LEU A 52 5.26 4.39 2.07
C LEU A 52 6.07 5.44 2.82
N LEU A 53 5.45 6.04 3.84
CA LEU A 53 6.03 7.08 4.71
C LEU A 53 7.01 6.53 5.75
N ILE A 54 8.05 5.85 5.28
CA ILE A 54 9.14 5.35 6.14
C ILE A 54 10.36 6.27 6.04
N PRO A 55 11.26 6.30 7.05
CA PRO A 55 12.47 7.13 7.01
C PRO A 55 13.47 6.61 5.96
N HIS A 56 13.23 6.93 4.69
CA HIS A 56 14.07 6.55 3.54
C HIS A 56 14.99 7.69 3.07
N GLN A 57 14.74 8.92 3.51
CA GLN A 57 15.44 10.11 3.04
C GLN A 57 16.80 10.28 3.75
N ASN A 58 17.79 9.48 3.35
CA ASN A 58 19.17 9.71 3.74
C ASN A 58 20.11 9.53 2.55
N ARG A 59 20.94 10.54 2.30
CA ARG A 59 21.91 10.56 1.18
C ARG A 59 23.18 9.75 1.50
N ASN A 60 23.39 9.38 2.76
CA ASN A 60 24.60 8.69 3.18
C ASN A 60 24.49 7.19 2.90
N ASN A 61 25.50 6.65 2.20
CA ASN A 61 25.76 5.22 2.17
C ASN A 61 25.80 4.73 3.62
N TYR A 62 25.05 3.66 3.94
CA TYR A 62 24.91 3.07 5.28
C TYR A 62 23.83 3.67 6.20
N LYS A 63 22.95 4.55 5.71
CA LYS A 63 21.76 4.98 6.45
C LYS A 63 20.52 4.85 5.56
N GLY A 64 19.40 4.42 6.13
CA GLY A 64 18.13 4.27 5.40
C GLY A 64 17.28 3.13 5.93
N CYS A 65 16.28 2.75 5.14
CA CYS A 65 15.40 1.63 5.46
C CYS A 65 15.30 0.62 4.33
N ARG A 66 15.07 -0.63 4.72
CA ARG A 66 14.81 -1.75 3.81
C ARG A 66 13.44 -2.32 4.12
N ILE A 67 12.51 -2.23 3.18
CA ILE A 67 11.17 -2.82 3.35
C ILE A 67 11.27 -4.34 3.20
N SER A 68 10.59 -5.05 4.10
CA SER A 68 10.45 -6.50 4.03
C SER A 68 9.02 -6.92 3.70
N LYS A 69 8.04 -6.26 4.34
CA LYS A 69 6.63 -6.64 4.25
C LYS A 69 5.72 -5.42 4.35
N ALA A 70 4.59 -5.47 3.65
CA ALA A 70 3.48 -4.55 3.82
C ALA A 70 2.17 -5.33 4.00
N THR A 71 1.39 -5.03 5.03
CA THR A 71 0.09 -5.64 5.30
C THR A 71 -1.01 -4.61 5.08
N LEU A 72 -1.92 -4.86 4.14
CA LEU A 72 -3.07 -4.00 3.87
C LEU A 72 -4.29 -4.51 4.63
N TYR A 73 -5.02 -3.60 5.27
CA TYR A 73 -6.25 -3.93 5.97
C TYR A 73 -7.44 -3.32 5.24
N TYR A 74 -8.33 -4.16 4.74
CA TYR A 74 -9.52 -3.72 4.02
C TYR A 74 -10.71 -4.67 4.23
N LEU A 75 -11.91 -4.18 3.97
CA LEU A 75 -13.15 -4.94 3.98
C LEU A 75 -13.81 -4.84 2.60
N VAL A 76 -14.15 -5.98 2.04
CA VAL A 76 -15.08 -6.08 0.92
C VAL A 76 -16.47 -6.35 1.47
N ALA A 77 -17.39 -5.42 1.26
CA ALA A 77 -18.73 -5.47 1.83
C ALA A 77 -19.80 -5.62 0.73
N SER A 78 -20.94 -6.20 1.13
CA SER A 78 -22.15 -6.42 0.33
C SER A 78 -22.07 -7.43 -0.82
N ALA A 79 -20.96 -7.51 -1.56
CA ALA A 79 -20.73 -8.49 -2.62
C ALA A 79 -19.23 -8.67 -2.90
N ASN A 80 -18.86 -9.78 -3.54
CA ASN A 80 -17.48 -10.04 -3.92
C ASN A 80 -17.00 -9.07 -5.02
N LEU A 81 -15.70 -8.75 -5.02
CA LEU A 81 -15.06 -8.02 -6.11
C LEU A 81 -14.94 -8.89 -7.37
N LEU A 82 -14.87 -8.23 -8.54
CA LEU A 82 -14.60 -8.91 -9.83
C LEU A 82 -13.10 -9.13 -10.03
N SER A 83 -12.29 -8.13 -9.67
CA SER A 83 -10.83 -8.22 -9.74
C SER A 83 -10.16 -7.35 -8.67
N LEU A 84 -8.96 -7.75 -8.27
CA LEU A 84 -8.11 -7.03 -7.33
C LEU A 84 -6.66 -7.38 -7.62
N THR A 85 -5.89 -6.35 -7.96
CA THR A 85 -4.47 -6.42 -8.24
C THR A 85 -3.76 -5.40 -7.38
N VAL A 86 -2.70 -5.82 -6.70
CA VAL A 86 -1.88 -4.94 -5.88
C VAL A 86 -0.50 -4.79 -6.50
N TYR A 87 0.07 -3.60 -6.37
CA TYR A 87 1.41 -3.27 -6.81
C TYR A 87 2.18 -2.61 -5.67
N ILE A 88 3.46 -2.96 -5.56
CA ILE A 88 4.42 -2.15 -4.80
C ILE A 88 5.26 -1.46 -5.85
N LEU A 89 5.17 -0.14 -5.92
CA LEU A 89 5.76 0.65 -6.98
C LEU A 89 6.86 1.53 -6.41
N ALA A 90 7.92 1.62 -7.18
CA ALA A 90 9.08 2.48 -6.96
C ALA A 90 9.07 3.56 -8.03
N GLN A 91 9.25 4.82 -7.61
CA GLN A 91 9.33 5.94 -8.52
C GLN A 91 10.43 6.90 -8.10
N ASP A 92 11.28 7.27 -9.05
CA ASP A 92 12.32 8.25 -8.82
C ASP A 92 11.72 9.67 -8.81
N PHE A 93 12.17 10.49 -7.87
CA PHE A 93 11.93 11.92 -7.88
C PHE A 93 12.73 12.55 -9.01
N PRO A 94 12.06 13.18 -9.99
CA PRO A 94 12.76 13.75 -11.12
C PRO A 94 13.51 15.01 -10.69
N GLY A 95 14.84 14.98 -10.79
CA GLY A 95 15.63 16.21 -10.89
C GLY A 95 15.55 16.72 -12.33
N GLY A 96 14.85 17.84 -12.57
CA GLY A 96 14.88 18.54 -13.87
C GLY A 96 13.98 17.98 -14.98
N TYR A 97 12.96 17.16 -14.66
CA TYR A 97 11.97 16.69 -15.64
C TYR A 97 10.72 17.56 -15.65
N THR A 98 10.02 17.60 -16.79
CA THR A 98 8.65 18.12 -16.86
C THR A 98 7.67 16.98 -16.59
N PHE A 99 6.42 17.28 -16.23
CA PHE A 99 5.40 16.24 -15.99
C PHE A 99 5.25 15.25 -17.16
N ALA A 100 5.53 15.69 -18.39
CA ALA A 100 5.45 14.87 -19.60
C ALA A 100 6.62 13.89 -19.79
N THR A 101 7.74 14.07 -19.09
CA THR A 101 8.93 13.22 -19.20
C THR A 101 9.24 12.43 -17.94
N TRP A 102 8.27 12.35 -17.01
CA TRP A 102 8.44 11.59 -15.78
C TRP A 102 8.69 10.11 -16.11
N PRO A 103 9.78 9.48 -15.61
CA PRO A 103 9.97 8.04 -15.76
C PRO A 103 8.79 7.25 -15.21
N ALA A 104 8.49 6.13 -15.88
CA ALA A 104 7.45 5.21 -15.47
C ALA A 104 7.77 4.54 -14.12
N GLU A 105 6.72 4.24 -13.35
CA GLU A 105 6.81 3.51 -12.10
C GLU A 105 7.38 2.11 -12.33
N THR A 106 8.27 1.67 -11.45
CA THR A 106 8.85 0.31 -11.47
C THR A 106 8.13 -0.56 -10.47
N SER A 107 7.52 -1.67 -10.93
CA SER A 107 6.89 -2.66 -10.05
C SER A 107 7.92 -3.55 -9.38
N LEU A 108 7.82 -3.67 -8.06
CA LEU A 108 8.65 -4.57 -7.24
C LEU A 108 7.96 -5.92 -7.10
N GLY A 109 8.73 -7.00 -7.27
CA GLY A 109 8.21 -8.36 -7.08
C GLY A 109 7.96 -8.69 -5.61
N PHE A 110 6.78 -9.21 -5.32
CA PHE A 110 6.37 -9.64 -3.99
C PHE A 110 5.57 -10.96 -4.06
N SER A 111 5.32 -11.55 -2.90
CA SER A 111 4.44 -12.71 -2.72
C SER A 111 3.31 -12.37 -1.75
N TYR A 112 2.14 -12.97 -1.98
CA TYR A 112 1.03 -12.91 -1.04
C TYR A 112 1.22 -13.93 0.09
N ASP A 113 0.61 -13.67 1.25
CA ASP A 113 0.50 -14.67 2.30
C ASP A 113 -0.30 -15.92 1.87
N SER A 114 -0.25 -16.95 2.73
CA SER A 114 -0.90 -18.23 2.47
C SER A 114 -2.43 -18.14 2.33
N THR A 115 -3.09 -17.19 3.00
CA THR A 115 -4.55 -17.07 2.94
C THR A 115 -5.00 -16.29 1.69
N HIS A 116 -4.12 -15.54 1.03
CA HIS A 116 -4.44 -14.72 -0.14
C HIS A 116 -3.75 -15.14 -1.44
N GLN A 117 -3.28 -16.39 -1.57
CA GLN A 117 -2.59 -16.84 -2.80
C GLN A 117 -3.47 -16.82 -4.05
N THR A 118 -4.74 -17.19 -3.93
CA THR A 118 -5.68 -17.20 -5.06
C THR A 118 -6.40 -15.86 -5.21
N ALA A 119 -6.82 -15.53 -6.43
CA ALA A 119 -7.65 -14.35 -6.66
C ALA A 119 -8.94 -14.40 -5.85
N SER A 120 -9.67 -15.53 -5.87
CA SER A 120 -10.93 -15.68 -5.13
C SER A 120 -10.79 -15.33 -3.65
N ASN A 121 -9.70 -15.73 -3.00
CA ASN A 121 -9.48 -15.43 -1.59
C ASN A 121 -9.29 -13.92 -1.31
N ARG A 122 -8.83 -13.14 -2.29
CA ARG A 122 -8.66 -11.67 -2.17
C ARG A 122 -9.93 -10.88 -2.49
N LEU A 123 -10.87 -11.49 -3.21
CA LEU A 123 -12.09 -10.85 -3.72
C LEU A 123 -13.32 -11.10 -2.84
N THR A 124 -13.22 -12.05 -1.91
CA THR A 124 -14.34 -12.52 -1.10
C THR A 124 -14.87 -11.41 -0.19
N GLN A 125 -16.17 -11.37 0.04
CA GLN A 125 -16.82 -10.43 0.95
C GLN A 125 -16.44 -10.74 2.42
N THR A 126 -15.31 -10.21 2.87
CA THR A 126 -14.83 -10.36 4.24
C THR A 126 -13.80 -9.28 4.58
N TYR A 127 -13.36 -9.29 5.84
CA TYR A 127 -12.17 -8.56 6.27
C TYR A 127 -10.92 -9.27 5.77
N HIS A 128 -9.99 -8.48 5.24
CA HIS A 128 -8.71 -8.93 4.73
C HIS A 128 -7.57 -8.24 5.46
N ALA A 129 -6.59 -9.05 5.85
CA ALA A 129 -5.25 -8.63 6.25
C ALA A 129 -4.28 -9.20 5.21
N LEU A 130 -4.16 -8.50 4.09
CA LEU A 130 -3.39 -8.95 2.92
C LEU A 130 -1.92 -8.63 3.11
N GLU A 131 -1.07 -9.64 3.31
CA GLU A 131 0.38 -9.41 3.44
C GLU A 131 1.09 -9.55 2.09
N LEU A 132 1.95 -8.59 1.80
CA LEU A 132 2.82 -8.52 0.65
C LEU A 132 4.26 -8.61 1.14
N THR A 133 4.94 -9.72 0.87
CA THR A 133 6.35 -9.91 1.23
C THR A 133 7.22 -9.68 0.01
N LEU A 134 8.12 -8.69 0.08
CA LEU A 134 9.05 -8.40 -1.02
C LEU A 134 9.99 -9.60 -1.25
N SER A 135 10.11 -10.02 -2.51
CA SER A 135 10.95 -11.16 -2.91
C SER A 135 12.44 -10.93 -2.62
N SER A 136 12.89 -9.69 -2.77
CA SER A 136 14.19 -9.22 -2.31
C SER A 136 13.97 -7.88 -1.61
N GLY A 137 14.18 -7.81 -0.30
CA GLY A 137 14.08 -6.53 0.40
C GLY A 137 14.99 -5.48 -0.26
N ARG A 138 14.44 -4.32 -0.62
CA ARG A 138 15.13 -3.24 -1.34
C ARG A 138 15.49 -2.13 -0.37
N TRP A 139 16.74 -1.67 -0.40
CA TRP A 139 17.13 -0.44 0.25
C TRP A 139 16.65 0.73 -0.58
N ILE A 140 15.91 1.64 0.04
CA ILE A 140 15.43 2.84 -0.64
C ILE A 140 16.56 3.86 -0.63
N SER A 141 16.90 4.39 -1.81
CA SER A 141 17.94 5.40 -1.98
C SER A 141 17.35 6.82 -1.89
N GLY A 142 18.21 7.82 -1.65
CA GLY A 142 17.82 9.22 -1.37
C GLY A 142 17.19 10.02 -2.52
N GLY A 143 16.58 9.37 -3.50
CA GLY A 143 15.86 10.00 -4.62
C GLY A 143 14.65 9.19 -5.10
N GLU A 144 14.23 8.17 -4.37
CA GLU A 144 13.12 7.29 -4.73
C GLU A 144 12.02 7.41 -3.67
N PHE A 145 10.76 7.37 -4.10
CA PHE A 145 9.63 7.12 -3.22
C PHE A 145 8.96 5.81 -3.60
N LEU A 146 8.41 5.13 -2.61
CA LEU A 146 7.63 3.93 -2.80
C LEU A 146 6.18 4.18 -2.42
N HIS A 147 5.27 3.54 -3.12
CA HIS A 147 3.86 3.50 -2.77
C HIS A 147 3.27 2.11 -3.05
N VAL A 148 2.17 1.80 -2.38
CA VAL A 148 1.40 0.58 -2.59
C VAL A 148 0.09 0.96 -3.25
N LYS A 149 -0.14 0.42 -4.45
CA LYS A 149 -1.31 0.70 -5.26
C LYS A 149 -2.19 -0.52 -5.37
N LEU A 150 -3.43 -0.40 -4.91
CA LEU A 150 -4.49 -1.39 -5.08
C LEU A 150 -5.39 -0.92 -6.22
N VAL A 151 -5.62 -1.82 -7.18
CA VAL A 151 -6.52 -1.63 -8.30
C VAL A 151 -7.59 -2.70 -8.22
N ALA A 152 -8.85 -2.31 -8.11
CA ALA A 152 -9.94 -3.27 -7.98
C ALA A 152 -11.13 -2.88 -8.84
N GLU A 153 -11.90 -3.90 -9.23
CA GLU A 153 -13.14 -3.76 -9.97
C GLU A 153 -14.27 -4.37 -9.15
N ALA A 154 -15.34 -3.59 -8.95
CA ALA A 154 -16.50 -3.99 -8.19
C ALA A 154 -17.74 -4.17 -9.08
N PRO A 155 -18.59 -5.19 -8.84
CA PRO A 155 -19.94 -5.18 -9.36
C PRO A 155 -20.81 -4.17 -8.59
N ALA A 156 -21.98 -3.83 -9.14
CA ALA A 156 -22.95 -2.97 -8.47
C ALA A 156 -23.30 -3.52 -7.08
N GLY A 157 -23.46 -2.64 -6.10
CA GLY A 157 -23.77 -3.02 -4.72
C GLY A 157 -22.57 -3.29 -3.82
N THR A 158 -21.35 -3.42 -4.36
CA THR A 158 -20.14 -3.69 -3.56
C THR A 158 -19.60 -2.42 -2.92
N ALA A 159 -19.56 -2.41 -1.59
CA ALA A 159 -18.89 -1.39 -0.81
C ALA A 159 -17.48 -1.86 -0.43
N PHE A 160 -16.58 -0.92 -0.19
CA PHE A 160 -15.19 -1.21 0.15
C PHE A 160 -14.70 -0.27 1.24
N ASP A 161 -14.16 -0.80 2.32
CA ASP A 161 -13.52 -0.01 3.37
C ASP A 161 -12.02 -0.27 3.38
N PHE A 162 -11.23 0.80 3.37
CA PHE A 162 -9.79 0.73 3.56
C PHE A 162 -9.44 1.26 4.95
N TYR A 163 -8.79 0.43 5.78
CA TYR A 163 -8.44 0.78 7.16
C TYR A 163 -7.03 1.32 7.30
N GLY A 164 -6.15 1.08 6.34
CA GLY A 164 -4.75 1.48 6.40
C GLY A 164 -3.81 0.33 6.08
N MET A 165 -2.52 0.57 6.34
CA MET A 165 -1.45 -0.38 6.03
C MET A 165 -0.41 -0.40 7.13
N LYS A 166 0.10 -1.59 7.42
CA LYS A 166 1.28 -1.80 8.28
C LYS A 166 2.49 -2.11 7.40
N VAL A 167 3.66 -1.56 7.72
CA VAL A 167 4.90 -1.79 6.98
C VAL A 167 5.99 -2.25 7.94
N ASP A 168 6.59 -3.39 7.64
CA ASP A 168 7.73 -3.95 8.37
C ASP A 168 9.03 -3.63 7.62
N TYR A 169 9.97 -2.98 8.29
CA TYR A 169 11.23 -2.53 7.69
C TYR A 169 12.43 -2.73 8.61
N THR A 170 13.60 -2.84 8.01
CA THR A 170 14.88 -2.74 8.72
C THR A 170 15.37 -1.30 8.65
N LEU A 171 15.71 -0.70 9.78
CA LEU A 171 16.30 0.64 9.87
C LEU A 171 17.80 0.55 10.13
N ARG A 172 18.56 1.40 9.42
CA ARG A 172 19.98 1.61 9.64
C ARG A 172 20.26 3.10 9.81
N LEU A 173 20.91 3.50 10.91
CA LEU A 173 21.25 4.89 11.27
C LEU A 173 22.72 5.05 11.66
#